data_AF-A0A4Y2CK25-F1
#
_entry.id   AF-A0A4Y2CK25-F1
#
_cell.length_a   1.000
_cell.length_b   1.000
_cell.length_c   1.000
_cell.angle_alpha   90.00
_cell.angle_beta   90.00
_cell.angle_gamma   90.00
#
_symmetry.space_group_name_H-M   'P 1'
#
loop_
_entity.id
_entity.type
_entity.pdbx_description
1 polymer ?
#
loop_
_entity_poly.entity_id
_entity_poly.type
_entity_poly.pdbx_seq_one_letter_code
_entity_poly.pdbx_strand_id
1 'polypeptide(L)'
;MVRKKTRPKSFNAPPIKLKCSELIKSHLQHFESFIKISASSSSQKYKIGDFPIVVYDVCDFVNDTVAYLHFKEDSTKCFLWWEEINDGKEKQVKFSYATCEVPYDVLKALTSPNQFQLICEITKPQSKNICIHVYIGSNLIVALNYASEPHMNRFRSKVQTVVKHFYGIAVEEYGKDFIDEEDHVEKVYECIKNRFDPNEKVLEVSHPSLIPKLRDYQSQAVHWMLKCESRENSCRDELDSHALYSELLLSDGSKLYYQIYGGFFVSKQFTSLPLARGGILADEMGLGKTVEVLACILLHPRMECISQKEQVIVILKL
;
A
#
# COMPACT_ATOMS: atom_id res chain seq x y z
N MET A 1 21.56 29.50 18.53
CA MET A 1 20.16 29.25 18.12
C MET A 1 19.51 28.36 19.16
N VAL A 2 18.50 28.90 19.86
CA VAL A 2 17.87 28.31 21.05
C VAL A 2 17.03 27.09 20.67
N ARG A 3 17.31 25.94 21.29
CA ARG A 3 16.50 24.72 21.25
C ARG A 3 15.08 25.05 21.71
N LYS A 4 14.11 25.07 20.80
CA LYS A 4 12.68 25.14 21.14
C LYS A 4 12.28 23.85 21.85
N LYS A 5 12.08 23.95 23.17
CA LYS A 5 11.39 22.93 23.96
C LYS A 5 10.02 22.67 23.32
N THR A 6 9.81 21.47 22.80
CA THR A 6 8.51 20.96 22.39
C THR A 6 7.61 20.90 23.62
N ARG A 7 6.57 21.74 23.64
CA ARG A 7 5.47 21.65 24.62
C ARG A 7 4.76 20.29 24.44
N PRO A 8 4.31 19.63 25.52
CA PRO A 8 3.47 18.44 25.40
C PRO A 8 2.20 18.82 24.65
N LYS A 9 1.84 18.04 23.62
CA LYS A 9 0.57 18.18 22.91
C LYS A 9 -0.55 18.01 23.92
N SER A 10 -1.35 19.05 24.12
CA SER A 10 -2.58 18.98 24.88
C SER A 10 -3.49 17.93 24.25
N PHE A 11 -3.87 16.92 25.04
CA PHE A 11 -4.94 15.99 24.70
C PHE A 11 -6.21 16.78 24.36
N ASN A 12 -6.58 16.83 23.08
CA ASN A 12 -7.93 17.28 22.70
C ASN A 12 -8.87 16.10 22.96
N ALA A 13 -9.29 15.96 24.23
CA ALA A 13 -10.47 15.15 24.56
C ALA A 13 -11.67 15.66 23.74
N PRO A 14 -12.64 14.80 23.38
CA PRO A 14 -13.89 15.25 22.77
C PRO A 14 -14.55 16.33 23.64
N PRO A 15 -15.43 17.19 23.09
CA PRO A 15 -16.05 18.26 23.87
C PRO A 15 -17.03 17.68 24.91
N ILE A 16 -16.52 17.26 26.06
CA ILE A 16 -17.32 16.77 27.19
C ILE A 16 -17.98 18.00 27.84
N LYS A 17 -19.22 18.30 27.46
CA LYS A 17 -20.06 19.29 28.17
C LYS A 17 -20.95 18.54 29.16
N LEU A 18 -21.00 19.02 30.42
CA LEU A 18 -21.88 18.65 31.55
C LEU A 18 -21.30 17.78 32.69
N LYS A 19 -21.91 17.95 33.88
CA LYS A 19 -21.51 17.49 35.23
C LYS A 19 -21.04 16.04 35.37
N CYS A 20 -21.45 15.12 34.49
CA CYS A 20 -20.92 13.74 34.44
C CYS A 20 -19.44 13.66 34.01
N SER A 21 -18.84 14.78 33.60
CA SER A 21 -17.46 14.83 33.10
C SER A 21 -16.41 14.40 34.11
N GLU A 22 -16.59 14.61 35.41
CA GLU A 22 -15.54 14.30 36.40
C GLU A 22 -15.34 12.80 36.62
N LEU A 23 -16.45 12.05 36.66
CA LEU A 23 -16.42 10.59 36.85
C LEU A 23 -15.82 9.88 35.62
N ILE A 24 -16.14 10.37 34.42
CA ILE A 24 -15.51 9.84 33.19
C ILE A 24 -14.06 10.29 33.10
N LYS A 25 -13.74 11.55 33.44
CA LYS A 25 -12.36 12.05 33.43
C LYS A 25 -11.43 11.25 34.34
N SER A 26 -11.87 10.79 35.52
CA SER A 26 -11.04 9.94 36.39
C SER A 26 -10.75 8.59 35.75
N HIS A 27 -11.73 7.96 35.10
CA HIS A 27 -11.53 6.70 34.37
C HIS A 27 -10.68 6.87 33.10
N LEU A 28 -10.83 7.99 32.40
CA LEU A 28 -10.07 8.30 31.18
C LEU A 28 -8.58 8.54 31.41
N GLN A 29 -8.14 8.90 32.63
CA GLN A 29 -6.72 9.10 32.95
C GLN A 29 -5.85 7.86 32.67
N HIS A 30 -6.47 6.68 32.60
CA HIS A 30 -5.77 5.42 32.37
C HIS A 30 -5.65 5.04 30.89
N PHE A 31 -6.22 5.81 29.96
CA PHE A 31 -6.22 5.53 28.53
C PHE A 31 -5.54 6.64 27.72
N GLU A 32 -4.88 6.25 26.64
CA GLU A 32 -3.98 7.15 25.89
C GLU A 32 -4.57 7.63 24.57
N SER A 33 -5.51 6.90 24.00
CA SER A 33 -6.08 7.20 22.70
C SER A 33 -7.51 6.74 22.65
N PHE A 34 -8.27 7.35 21.73
CA PHE A 34 -9.67 7.02 21.54
C PHE A 34 -10.03 6.98 20.07
N ILE A 35 -11.06 6.20 19.76
CA ILE A 35 -11.65 6.12 18.44
C ILE A 35 -13.16 6.33 18.53
N LYS A 36 -13.68 7.10 17.58
CA LYS A 36 -15.11 7.36 17.45
C LYS A 36 -15.74 6.21 16.68
N ILE A 37 -16.78 5.61 17.26
CA ILE A 37 -17.61 4.59 16.64
C ILE A 37 -18.95 5.25 16.33
N SER A 38 -19.32 5.24 15.06
CA SER A 38 -20.54 5.89 14.59
C SER A 38 -21.70 4.89 14.59
N ALA A 39 -22.90 5.45 14.73
CA ALA A 39 -24.15 4.74 14.54
C ALA A 39 -24.26 4.17 13.13
N SER A 40 -25.01 3.07 12.97
CA SER A 40 -25.20 2.44 11.66
C SER A 40 -25.89 3.42 10.70
N SER A 41 -25.24 3.76 9.59
CA SER A 41 -25.84 4.56 8.51
C SER A 41 -26.05 3.68 7.28
N SER A 42 -27.21 3.81 6.64
CA SER A 42 -27.68 2.98 5.51
C SER A 42 -26.86 3.08 4.21
N SER A 43 -25.76 3.84 4.16
CA SER A 43 -24.99 4.11 2.95
C SER A 43 -23.49 3.83 3.03
N GLN A 44 -23.04 2.96 3.94
CA GLN A 44 -21.62 2.60 4.01
C GLN A 44 -21.27 1.49 3.02
N LYS A 45 -20.32 1.81 2.12
CA LYS A 45 -19.73 0.89 1.15
C LYS A 45 -18.28 0.63 1.54
N TYR A 46 -17.70 -0.45 1.04
CA TYR A 46 -16.29 -0.76 1.21
C TYR A 46 -15.89 -1.15 2.64
N LYS A 47 -16.59 -2.13 3.20
CA LYS A 47 -16.20 -2.77 4.46
C LYS A 47 -14.84 -3.48 4.26
N ILE A 48 -13.82 -3.02 4.97
CA ILE A 48 -12.46 -3.58 4.90
C ILE A 48 -12.31 -4.79 5.81
N GLY A 49 -13.01 -4.81 6.94
CA GLY A 49 -12.95 -5.89 7.92
C GLY A 49 -13.78 -5.58 9.15
N ASP A 50 -13.68 -6.43 10.17
CA ASP A 50 -14.35 -6.26 11.45
C ASP A 50 -13.55 -6.86 12.59
N PHE A 51 -13.85 -6.43 13.82
CA PHE A 51 -13.26 -6.99 15.02
C PHE A 51 -14.25 -6.98 16.19
N PRO A 52 -14.21 -8.01 17.06
CA PRO A 52 -15.06 -8.08 18.23
C PRO A 52 -14.51 -7.26 19.41
N ILE A 53 -15.41 -6.73 20.21
CA ILE A 53 -15.15 -6.15 21.54
C ILE A 53 -16.03 -6.90 22.54
N VAL A 54 -15.43 -7.37 23.63
CA VAL A 54 -16.15 -8.07 24.69
C VAL A 54 -16.32 -7.15 25.89
N VAL A 55 -17.55 -6.74 26.17
CA VAL A 55 -17.92 -5.88 27.29
C VAL A 55 -18.12 -6.71 28.55
N TYR A 56 -17.68 -6.20 29.70
CA TYR A 56 -17.79 -6.91 30.98
C TYR A 56 -19.23 -7.00 31.47
N ASP A 57 -19.96 -5.90 31.30
CA ASP A 57 -21.36 -5.77 31.67
C ASP A 57 -22.28 -5.91 30.46
N VAL A 58 -23.55 -6.21 30.73
CA VAL A 58 -24.58 -6.23 29.69
C VAL A 58 -24.70 -4.84 29.08
N CYS A 59 -24.53 -4.74 27.76
CA CYS A 59 -24.52 -3.47 27.07
C CYS A 59 -25.91 -3.18 26.49
N ASP A 60 -26.54 -2.11 26.98
CA ASP A 60 -27.75 -1.50 26.37
C ASP A 60 -27.37 -0.49 25.28
N PHE A 61 -26.17 -0.63 24.70
CA PHE A 61 -25.75 0.23 23.59
C PHE A 61 -26.79 0.16 22.47
N VAL A 62 -27.15 1.30 21.89
CA VAL A 62 -28.16 1.38 20.83
C VAL A 62 -27.46 1.82 19.56
N ASN A 63 -27.76 1.15 18.44
CA ASN A 63 -27.14 1.38 17.13
C ASN A 63 -27.19 2.84 16.63
N ASP A 64 -28.06 3.68 17.18
CA ASP A 64 -28.24 5.10 16.79
C ASP A 64 -27.37 6.08 17.58
N THR A 65 -26.57 5.60 18.54
CA THR A 65 -25.71 6.45 19.38
C THR A 65 -24.25 6.44 18.93
N VAL A 66 -23.59 7.59 19.04
CA VAL A 66 -22.13 7.68 18.83
C VAL A 66 -21.43 7.18 20.09
N ALA A 67 -20.52 6.23 19.91
CA ALA A 67 -19.67 5.71 20.98
C ALA A 67 -18.22 6.17 20.82
N TYR A 68 -17.49 6.14 21.92
CA TYR A 68 -16.06 6.40 21.96
C TYR A 68 -15.37 5.26 22.70
N LEU A 69 -14.48 4.57 22.00
CA LEU A 69 -13.66 3.49 22.55
C LEU A 69 -12.28 4.05 22.88
N HIS A 70 -11.88 3.93 24.14
CA HIS A 70 -10.59 4.32 24.68
C HIS A 70 -9.72 3.09 24.91
N PHE A 71 -8.44 3.19 24.55
CA PHE A 71 -7.49 2.07 24.56
C PHE A 71 -6.07 2.53 24.95
N LYS A 72 -5.19 1.57 25.24
CA LYS A 72 -3.82 1.77 25.72
C LYS A 72 -2.86 0.76 25.09
N GLU A 73 -1.59 1.13 24.93
CA GLU A 73 -0.56 0.33 24.24
C GLU A 73 -0.37 -1.07 24.81
N ASP A 74 -0.15 -1.18 26.11
CA ASP A 74 0.17 -2.45 26.77
C ASP A 74 -1.05 -3.14 27.40
N SER A 75 -2.24 -2.99 26.81
CA SER A 75 -3.46 -3.51 27.42
C SER A 75 -4.55 -3.83 26.40
N THR A 76 -5.09 -5.04 26.49
CA THR A 76 -6.34 -5.42 25.80
C THR A 76 -7.57 -4.79 26.43
N LYS A 77 -7.48 -4.33 27.68
CA LYS A 77 -8.58 -3.62 28.35
C LYS A 77 -8.81 -2.27 27.69
N CYS A 78 -10.07 -2.00 27.39
CA CYS A 78 -10.59 -0.81 26.76
C CYS A 78 -11.75 -0.24 27.58
N PHE A 79 -12.09 1.01 27.32
CA PHE A 79 -13.21 1.70 27.95
C PHE A 79 -14.12 2.29 26.89
N LEU A 80 -15.38 1.87 26.89
CA LEU A 80 -16.39 2.34 25.95
C LEU A 80 -17.34 3.29 26.67
N TRP A 81 -17.64 4.44 26.05
CA TRP A 81 -18.71 5.32 26.54
C TRP A 81 -19.50 5.94 25.41
N TRP A 82 -20.76 6.28 25.68
CA TRP A 82 -21.69 6.86 24.71
C TRP A 82 -22.70 7.79 25.39
N GLU A 83 -23.34 8.65 24.60
CA GLU A 83 -24.44 9.50 25.05
C GLU A 83 -25.77 8.92 24.58
N GLU A 84 -26.74 8.81 25.48
CA GLU A 84 -28.11 8.41 25.19
C GLU A 84 -29.07 9.56 25.50
N ILE A 85 -30.08 9.76 24.64
CA ILE A 85 -31.10 10.79 24.82
C ILE A 85 -32.39 10.08 25.24
N ASN A 86 -32.82 10.29 26.48
CA ASN A 86 -34.12 9.78 26.93
C ASN A 86 -35.26 10.65 26.37
N ASP A 87 -36.47 10.10 26.28
CA ASP A 87 -37.72 10.74 25.78
C ASP A 87 -38.12 12.06 26.50
N GLY A 88 -37.33 12.52 27.48
CA GLY A 88 -37.44 13.80 28.19
C GLY A 88 -36.31 14.81 27.94
N LYS A 89 -35.52 14.71 26.86
CA LYS A 89 -34.42 15.63 26.45
C LYS A 89 -33.17 15.68 27.37
N GLU A 90 -33.11 14.95 28.47
CA GLU A 90 -31.88 14.84 29.25
C GLU A 90 -30.92 13.83 28.61
N LYS A 91 -29.69 14.29 28.34
CA LYS A 91 -28.58 13.43 27.89
C LYS A 91 -28.01 12.70 29.09
N GLN A 92 -28.10 11.38 29.10
CA GLN A 92 -27.40 10.54 30.06
C GLN A 92 -26.15 9.96 29.41
N VAL A 93 -25.05 9.93 30.15
CA VAL A 93 -23.80 9.33 29.69
C VAL A 93 -23.68 7.94 30.29
N LYS A 94 -23.51 6.94 29.44
CA LYS A 94 -23.30 5.55 29.83
C LYS A 94 -21.88 5.12 29.47
N PHE A 95 -21.34 4.16 30.22
CA PHE A 95 -20.02 3.61 29.96
C PHE A 95 -19.95 2.14 30.36
N SER A 96 -18.97 1.42 29.81
CA SER A 96 -18.62 0.09 30.26
C SER A 96 -17.16 -0.22 29.95
N TYR A 97 -16.58 -1.14 30.73
CA TYR A 97 -15.27 -1.69 30.45
C TYR A 97 -15.37 -2.86 29.49
N ALA A 98 -14.37 -3.00 28.63
CA ALA A 98 -14.33 -4.04 27.63
C ALA A 98 -12.92 -4.57 27.40
N THR A 99 -12.81 -5.65 26.64
CA THR A 99 -11.56 -6.16 26.10
C THR A 99 -11.59 -6.17 24.58
N CYS A 100 -10.49 -5.76 23.97
CA CYS A 100 -10.25 -5.76 22.53
C CYS A 100 -8.89 -6.40 22.27
N GLU A 101 -8.84 -7.41 21.41
CA GLU A 101 -7.60 -8.13 21.07
C GLU A 101 -6.85 -7.51 19.89
N VAL A 102 -7.42 -6.48 19.26
CA VAL A 102 -6.77 -5.78 18.15
C VAL A 102 -5.51 -5.08 18.65
N PRO A 103 -4.35 -5.23 17.97
CA PRO A 103 -3.11 -4.58 18.37
C PRO A 103 -3.24 -3.06 18.45
N TYR A 104 -2.54 -2.45 19.41
CA TYR A 104 -2.59 -1.01 19.65
C TYR A 104 -2.24 -0.19 18.39
N ASP A 105 -1.24 -0.59 17.62
CA ASP A 105 -0.84 0.14 16.41
C ASP A 105 -1.95 0.17 15.36
N VAL A 106 -2.75 -0.90 15.26
CA VAL A 106 -3.91 -0.97 14.37
C VAL A 106 -5.01 -0.04 14.88
N LEU A 107 -5.34 -0.10 16.17
CA LEU A 107 -6.33 0.81 16.78
C LEU A 107 -5.92 2.28 16.62
N LYS A 108 -4.64 2.58 16.83
CA LYS A 108 -4.05 3.91 16.65
C LYS A 108 -4.06 4.34 15.18
N ALA A 109 -3.84 3.42 14.25
CA ALA A 109 -3.96 3.70 12.82
C ALA A 109 -5.40 4.04 12.41
N LEU A 110 -6.40 3.34 12.98
CA LEU A 110 -7.82 3.59 12.75
C LEU A 110 -8.31 4.94 13.28
N THR A 111 -7.60 5.58 14.23
CA THR A 111 -7.91 6.95 14.69
C THR A 111 -7.67 8.05 13.64
N SER A 112 -7.12 7.68 12.47
CA SER A 112 -6.77 8.65 11.44
C SER A 112 -8.00 9.38 10.90
N PRO A 113 -7.98 10.72 10.90
CA PRO A 113 -9.18 11.50 10.61
C PRO A 113 -9.66 11.28 9.18
N ASN A 114 -10.94 10.94 9.04
CA ASN A 114 -11.62 10.72 7.77
C ASN A 114 -10.96 9.66 6.85
N GLN A 115 -10.15 8.76 7.42
CA GLN A 115 -9.54 7.65 6.68
C GLN A 115 -10.38 6.38 6.81
N PHE A 116 -10.88 6.10 8.01
CA PHE A 116 -11.72 4.96 8.29
C PHE A 116 -13.00 5.40 9.01
N GLN A 117 -14.07 4.67 8.79
CA GLN A 117 -15.32 4.80 9.53
C GLN A 117 -15.57 3.50 10.27
N LEU A 118 -15.85 3.61 11.57
CA LEU A 118 -16.15 2.45 12.40
C LEU A 118 -17.64 2.47 12.72
N ILE A 119 -18.34 1.40 12.38
CA ILE A 119 -19.74 1.18 12.73
C ILE A 119 -19.79 0.05 13.76
N CYS A 120 -20.62 0.22 14.77
CA CYS A 120 -21.02 -0.86 15.63
C CYS A 120 -22.23 -1.60 15.04
N GLU A 121 -22.17 -2.93 14.96
CA GLU A 121 -23.35 -3.77 14.75
C GLU A 121 -23.61 -4.60 16.00
N ILE A 122 -24.81 -4.40 16.57
CA ILE A 122 -25.29 -5.17 17.70
C ILE A 122 -26.14 -6.32 17.18
N THR A 123 -25.59 -7.52 17.23
CA THR A 123 -26.28 -8.72 16.74
C THR A 123 -27.46 -9.13 17.63
N LYS A 124 -27.41 -8.80 18.94
CA LYS A 124 -28.48 -9.08 19.91
C LYS A 124 -28.53 -7.97 20.97
N PRO A 125 -29.71 -7.45 21.34
CA PRO A 125 -29.84 -6.57 22.49
C PRO A 125 -29.30 -7.29 23.74
N GLN A 126 -28.60 -6.56 24.62
CA GLN A 126 -28.00 -7.09 25.85
C GLN A 126 -26.86 -8.11 25.65
N SER A 127 -26.22 -8.11 24.47
CA SER A 127 -25.02 -8.93 24.24
C SER A 127 -23.79 -8.33 24.93
N LYS A 128 -22.91 -9.21 25.42
CA LYS A 128 -21.54 -8.84 25.84
C LYS A 128 -20.61 -8.65 24.65
N ASN A 129 -20.89 -9.31 23.53
CA ASN A 129 -20.07 -9.24 22.33
C ASN A 129 -20.62 -8.18 21.39
N ILE A 130 -19.78 -7.20 21.08
CA ILE A 130 -20.06 -6.11 20.15
C ILE A 130 -19.14 -6.28 18.94
N CYS A 131 -19.69 -6.27 17.73
CA CYS A 131 -18.88 -6.32 16.51
C CYS A 131 -18.69 -4.92 15.96
N ILE A 132 -17.43 -4.54 15.70
CA ILE A 132 -17.09 -3.27 15.08
C ILE A 132 -16.65 -3.50 13.65
N HIS A 133 -17.44 -2.98 12.71
CA HIS A 133 -17.12 -2.98 11.28
C HIS A 133 -16.27 -1.77 10.94
N VAL A 134 -15.22 -2.00 10.15
CA VAL A 134 -14.34 -0.97 9.64
C VAL A 134 -14.64 -0.76 8.16
N TYR A 135 -14.87 0.49 7.77
CA TYR A 135 -15.14 0.91 6.41
C TYR A 135 -14.06 1.89 5.93
N ILE A 136 -13.74 1.81 4.64
CA ILE A 136 -12.80 2.72 3.98
C ILE A 136 -13.50 4.07 3.78
N GLY A 137 -12.90 5.14 4.29
CA GLY A 137 -13.37 6.50 4.08
C GLY A 137 -13.12 6.96 2.63
N SER A 138 -13.97 7.86 2.13
CA SER A 138 -13.89 8.37 0.75
C SER A 138 -12.54 9.01 0.41
N ASN A 139 -11.81 9.56 1.38
CA ASN A 139 -10.50 10.18 1.17
C ASN A 139 -9.40 9.18 0.81
N LEU A 140 -9.60 7.89 1.12
CA LEU A 140 -8.66 6.83 0.75
C LEU A 140 -8.93 6.29 -0.65
N ILE A 141 -10.08 6.59 -1.24
CA ILE A 141 -10.46 6.16 -2.58
C ILE A 141 -10.10 7.28 -3.55
N VAL A 142 -9.08 7.04 -4.36
CA VAL A 142 -8.51 8.02 -5.28
C VAL A 142 -8.93 7.67 -6.70
N ALA A 143 -9.39 8.67 -7.44
CA ALA A 143 -9.59 8.56 -8.87
C ALA A 143 -8.32 9.01 -9.58
N LEU A 144 -7.63 8.07 -10.24
CA LEU A 144 -6.43 8.35 -11.04
C LEU A 144 -6.76 8.31 -12.53
N ASN A 145 -6.10 9.16 -13.30
CA ASN A 145 -6.12 9.22 -14.75
C ASN A 145 -5.32 8.06 -15.36
N TYR A 146 -4.20 7.69 -14.74
CA TYR A 146 -3.31 6.60 -15.15
C TYR A 146 -2.65 5.92 -13.94
N ALA A 147 -2.18 4.68 -14.11
CA ALA A 147 -1.77 3.79 -13.01
C ALA A 147 -0.65 4.35 -12.12
N SER A 148 0.29 5.09 -12.73
CA SER A 148 1.48 5.65 -12.08
C SER A 148 1.34 7.14 -11.72
N GLU A 149 0.11 7.68 -11.70
CA GLU A 149 -0.12 9.07 -11.34
C GLU A 149 0.35 9.32 -9.89
N PRO A 150 1.20 10.34 -9.66
CA PRO A 150 1.77 10.57 -8.35
C PRO A 150 0.69 11.00 -7.36
N HIS A 151 0.47 10.18 -6.33
CA HIS A 151 -0.46 10.49 -5.25
C HIS A 151 0.20 10.25 -3.89
N MET A 152 0.16 11.25 -3.02
CA MET A 152 0.77 11.20 -1.69
C MET A 152 -0.29 11.13 -0.59
N ASN A 153 -0.41 9.97 0.04
CA ASN A 153 -1.19 9.84 1.27
C ASN A 153 -0.31 10.11 2.50
N ARG A 154 -0.64 11.18 3.24
CA ARG A 154 0.05 11.52 4.50
C ARG A 154 -0.13 10.46 5.59
N PHE A 155 -1.16 9.62 5.48
CA PHE A 155 -1.46 8.53 6.41
C PHE A 155 -1.01 7.16 5.90
N ARG A 156 -0.15 7.09 4.86
CA ARG A 156 0.25 5.84 4.20
C ARG A 156 0.62 4.71 5.16
N SER A 157 1.45 4.98 6.16
CA SER A 157 1.95 3.95 7.10
C SER A 157 0.81 3.39 7.94
N LYS A 158 -0.13 4.24 8.36
CA LYS A 158 -1.31 3.83 9.11
C LYS A 158 -2.24 2.99 8.26
N VAL A 159 -2.45 3.36 7.00
CA VAL A 159 -3.26 2.54 6.07
C VAL A 159 -2.59 1.18 5.83
N GLN A 160 -1.27 1.16 5.62
CA GLN A 160 -0.48 -0.08 5.49
C GLN A 160 -0.63 -0.97 6.74
N THR A 161 -0.57 -0.40 7.95
CA THR A 161 -0.82 -1.16 9.20
C THR A 161 -2.19 -1.82 9.21
N VAL A 162 -3.24 -1.09 8.81
CA VAL A 162 -4.62 -1.60 8.80
C VAL A 162 -4.80 -2.68 7.72
N VAL A 163 -4.30 -2.45 6.51
CA VAL A 163 -4.40 -3.41 5.41
C VAL A 163 -3.59 -4.67 5.70
N LYS A 164 -2.40 -4.55 6.29
CA LYS A 164 -1.60 -5.68 6.76
C LYS A 164 -2.36 -6.52 7.79
N HIS A 165 -3.09 -5.88 8.71
CA HIS A 165 -3.86 -6.60 9.72
C HIS A 165 -5.03 -7.38 9.12
N PHE A 166 -5.80 -6.78 8.20
CA PHE A 166 -7.01 -7.42 7.66
C PHE A 166 -6.76 -8.35 6.46
N TYR A 167 -5.75 -8.08 5.63
CA TYR A 167 -5.48 -8.82 4.39
C TYR A 167 -4.11 -9.49 4.35
N GLY A 168 -3.25 -9.29 5.36
CA GLY A 168 -1.88 -9.83 5.36
C GLY A 168 -0.95 -9.17 4.34
N ILE A 169 -1.39 -8.14 3.63
CA ILE A 169 -0.59 -7.43 2.64
C ILE A 169 0.34 -6.45 3.37
N ALA A 170 1.59 -6.83 3.50
CA ALA A 170 2.63 -6.00 4.07
C ALA A 170 3.48 -5.37 2.95
N VAL A 171 3.90 -4.13 3.18
CA VAL A 171 5.06 -3.60 2.46
C VAL A 171 6.29 -4.12 3.17
N GLU A 172 7.22 -4.71 2.43
CA GLU A 172 8.55 -5.01 2.96
C GLU A 172 9.18 -3.70 3.43
N GLU A 173 9.24 -3.54 4.75
CA GLU A 173 9.94 -2.43 5.36
C GLU A 173 11.43 -2.70 5.18
N TYR A 174 12.04 -2.04 4.20
CA TYR A 174 13.49 -1.85 4.18
C TYR A 174 13.82 -1.06 5.45
N GLY A 175 14.35 -1.76 6.46
CA GLY A 175 14.55 -1.24 7.79
C GLY A 175 15.24 0.12 7.76
N LYS A 176 14.77 1.05 8.60
CA LYS A 176 15.48 2.31 8.87
C LYS A 176 16.80 2.10 9.62
N ASP A 177 17.08 0.87 10.02
CA ASP A 177 18.39 0.42 10.43
C ASP A 177 19.28 0.39 9.17
N PHE A 178 19.68 1.58 8.73
CA PHE A 178 20.70 1.71 7.69
C PHE A 178 22.02 1.23 8.28
N ILE A 179 22.23 -0.07 8.04
CA ILE A 179 23.49 -0.68 7.64
C ILE A 179 24.14 0.22 6.56
N ASP A 180 25.48 0.32 6.53
CA ASP A 180 26.23 1.23 5.66
C ASP A 180 25.69 1.30 4.21
N GLU A 181 25.69 2.51 3.61
CA GLU A 181 25.20 2.76 2.24
C GLU A 181 25.81 1.81 1.19
N GLU A 182 27.02 1.29 1.43
CA GLU A 182 27.71 0.30 0.58
C GLU A 182 26.99 -1.06 0.54
N ASP A 183 26.51 -1.57 1.68
CA ASP A 183 25.80 -2.86 1.78
C ASP A 183 24.44 -2.85 1.05
N HIS A 184 23.86 -1.66 0.82
CA HIS A 184 22.60 -1.52 0.09
C HIS A 184 22.77 -1.73 -1.41
N VAL A 185 23.88 -1.27 -1.97
CA VAL A 185 24.13 -1.35 -3.42
C VAL A 185 24.41 -2.80 -3.83
N GLU A 186 25.21 -3.53 -3.05
CA GLU A 186 25.52 -4.94 -3.32
C GLU A 186 24.27 -5.82 -3.28
N LYS A 187 23.37 -5.62 -2.30
CA LYS A 187 22.10 -6.36 -2.22
C LYS A 187 21.20 -6.09 -3.43
N VAL A 188 21.16 -4.85 -3.92
CA VAL A 188 20.42 -4.52 -5.14
C VAL A 188 21.03 -5.25 -6.34
N TYR A 189 22.36 -5.25 -6.48
CA TYR A 189 23.04 -6.00 -7.54
C TYR A 189 22.79 -7.49 -7.46
N GLU A 190 22.81 -8.09 -6.26
CA GLU A 190 22.55 -9.51 -6.06
C GLU A 190 21.11 -9.88 -6.47
N CYS A 191 20.12 -9.09 -6.04
CA CYS A 191 18.73 -9.24 -6.46
C CYS A 191 18.54 -9.12 -7.98
N ILE A 192 19.27 -8.22 -8.63
CA ILE A 192 19.21 -8.05 -10.10
C ILE A 192 19.90 -9.23 -10.80
N LYS A 193 21.09 -9.64 -10.33
CA LYS A 193 21.86 -10.76 -10.90
C LYS A 193 21.08 -12.07 -10.85
N ASN A 194 20.33 -12.32 -9.76
CA ASN A 194 19.49 -13.51 -9.62
C ASN A 194 18.31 -13.59 -10.61
N ARG A 195 17.97 -12.49 -11.31
CA ARG A 195 16.96 -12.50 -12.38
C ARG A 195 17.53 -12.84 -13.75
N PHE A 196 18.84 -12.79 -13.91
CA PHE A 196 19.52 -13.12 -15.17
C PHE A 196 19.98 -14.58 -15.13
N ASP A 197 19.66 -15.36 -16.16
CA ASP A 197 20.18 -16.72 -16.32
C ASP A 197 21.44 -16.68 -17.21
N PRO A 198 22.66 -16.75 -16.64
CA PRO A 198 23.89 -16.72 -17.42
C PRO A 198 24.05 -17.97 -18.32
N ASN A 199 23.30 -19.03 -18.05
CA ASN A 199 23.37 -20.28 -18.80
C ASN A 199 22.32 -20.36 -19.92
N GLU A 200 21.55 -19.30 -20.15
CA GLU A 200 20.61 -19.24 -21.26
C GLU A 200 21.38 -19.41 -22.59
N LYS A 201 21.18 -20.56 -23.24
CA LYS A 201 21.79 -20.85 -24.54
C LYS A 201 21.04 -20.11 -25.62
N VAL A 202 21.59 -18.96 -26.00
CA VAL A 202 21.07 -18.13 -27.07
C VAL A 202 21.80 -18.45 -28.37
N LEU A 203 21.07 -18.38 -29.50
CA LEU A 203 21.65 -18.56 -30.83
C LEU A 203 22.74 -17.50 -31.07
N GLU A 204 23.86 -17.90 -31.68
CA GLU A 204 24.95 -16.97 -32.01
C GLU A 204 24.44 -15.86 -32.93
N VAL A 205 24.57 -14.62 -32.49
CA VAL A 205 24.08 -13.46 -33.20
C VAL A 205 25.26 -12.79 -33.92
N SER A 206 25.20 -12.65 -35.25
CA SER A 206 26.24 -11.97 -36.01
C SER A 206 25.67 -11.19 -37.21
N HIS A 207 26.37 -10.13 -37.60
CA HIS A 207 26.01 -9.33 -38.77
C HIS A 207 27.28 -9.06 -39.61
N PRO A 208 27.24 -9.20 -40.96
CA PRO A 208 28.43 -9.03 -41.80
C PRO A 208 29.14 -7.67 -41.68
N SER A 209 28.38 -6.61 -41.40
CA SER A 209 28.94 -5.26 -41.17
C SER A 209 29.55 -5.05 -39.78
N LEU A 210 29.42 -6.01 -38.87
CA LEU A 210 30.01 -5.96 -37.53
C LEU A 210 31.30 -6.80 -37.53
N ILE A 211 32.44 -6.13 -37.61
CA ILE A 211 33.75 -6.80 -37.68
C ILE A 211 34.11 -7.56 -36.39
N PRO A 212 33.89 -7.00 -35.17
CA PRO A 212 34.19 -7.72 -33.94
C PRO A 212 33.27 -8.92 -33.76
N LYS A 213 33.84 -10.08 -33.38
CA LYS A 213 33.04 -11.23 -32.96
C LYS A 213 32.49 -10.99 -31.55
N LEU A 214 31.16 -11.12 -31.39
CA LEU A 214 30.51 -11.04 -30.08
C LEU A 214 30.92 -12.25 -29.22
N ARG A 215 31.15 -12.00 -27.93
CA ARG A 215 31.28 -13.04 -26.91
C ARG A 215 29.90 -13.59 -26.53
N ASP A 216 29.87 -14.73 -25.84
CA ASP A 216 28.61 -15.40 -25.50
C ASP A 216 27.65 -14.50 -24.69
N TYR A 217 28.16 -13.83 -23.65
CA TYR A 217 27.36 -12.89 -22.86
C TYR A 217 26.86 -11.68 -23.68
N GLN A 218 27.65 -11.21 -24.64
CA GLN A 218 27.26 -10.12 -25.53
C GLN A 218 26.15 -10.56 -26.48
N SER A 219 26.22 -11.80 -26.96
CA SER A 219 25.17 -12.39 -27.80
C SER A 219 23.86 -12.56 -27.03
N GLN A 220 23.92 -12.98 -25.76
CA GLN A 220 22.76 -13.01 -24.86
C GLN A 220 22.14 -11.62 -24.68
N ALA A 221 22.95 -10.60 -24.38
CA ALA A 221 22.50 -9.22 -24.24
C ALA A 221 21.82 -8.70 -25.52
N VAL A 222 22.41 -8.96 -26.69
CA VAL A 222 21.84 -8.56 -27.99
C VAL A 222 20.52 -9.26 -28.24
N HIS A 223 20.41 -10.56 -27.98
CA HIS A 223 19.16 -11.28 -28.15
C HIS A 223 18.06 -10.77 -27.23
N TRP A 224 18.39 -10.46 -25.97
CA TRP A 224 17.46 -9.80 -25.05
C TRP A 224 17.00 -8.45 -25.59
N MET A 225 17.92 -7.61 -26.09
CA MET A 225 17.57 -6.32 -26.70
C MET A 225 16.64 -6.49 -27.90
N LEU A 226 16.92 -7.44 -28.80
CA LEU A 226 16.05 -7.73 -29.96
C LEU A 226 14.66 -8.19 -29.52
N LYS A 227 14.58 -8.98 -28.45
CA LYS A 227 13.31 -9.38 -27.84
C LYS A 227 12.55 -8.17 -27.31
N CYS A 228 13.23 -7.26 -26.61
CA CYS A 228 12.65 -6.01 -26.08
C CYS A 228 12.19 -5.04 -27.18
N GLU A 229 12.81 -5.06 -28.36
CA GLU A 229 12.39 -4.27 -29.53
C GLU A 229 11.27 -4.95 -30.34
N SER A 230 11.11 -6.27 -30.21
CA SER A 230 10.07 -7.03 -30.92
C SER A 230 8.66 -6.62 -30.47
N ARG A 231 7.77 -6.42 -31.45
CA ARG A 231 6.35 -6.13 -31.21
C ARG A 231 5.61 -7.30 -30.56
N GLU A 232 6.14 -8.51 -30.64
CA GLU A 232 5.48 -9.71 -30.12
C GLU A 232 5.50 -9.77 -28.59
N ASN A 233 6.47 -9.10 -27.95
CA ASN A 233 6.56 -8.97 -26.49
C ASN A 233 5.53 -8.01 -25.88
N SER A 234 4.79 -7.24 -26.70
CA SER A 234 3.71 -6.38 -26.20
C SER A 234 2.47 -7.17 -25.79
N CYS A 235 2.44 -8.49 -26.05
CA CYS A 235 1.37 -9.40 -25.65
C CYS A 235 1.66 -10.12 -24.33
N ARG A 236 2.30 -9.48 -23.35
CA ARG A 236 2.09 -9.94 -21.96
C ARG A 236 0.62 -9.72 -21.65
N ASP A 237 -0.05 -10.78 -21.22
CA ASP A 237 -1.50 -10.87 -21.10
C ASP A 237 -2.11 -9.56 -20.59
N GLU A 238 -2.98 -8.94 -21.39
CA GLU A 238 -3.74 -7.72 -21.05
C GLU A 238 -4.62 -7.88 -19.78
N LEU A 239 -4.62 -9.08 -19.20
CA LEU A 239 -5.40 -9.53 -18.06
C LEU A 239 -4.65 -9.41 -16.72
N ASP A 240 -3.33 -9.21 -16.72
CA ASP A 240 -2.56 -9.12 -15.48
C ASP A 240 -2.70 -7.73 -14.83
N SER A 241 -3.07 -7.73 -13.53
CA SER A 241 -3.14 -6.53 -12.71
C SER A 241 -1.78 -5.82 -12.69
N HIS A 242 -1.80 -4.48 -12.79
CA HIS A 242 -0.60 -3.67 -12.70
C HIS A 242 0.17 -3.97 -11.40
N ALA A 243 1.48 -4.22 -11.50
CA ALA A 243 2.35 -4.71 -10.41
C ALA A 243 2.40 -3.86 -9.12
N LEU A 244 1.84 -2.65 -9.14
CA LEU A 244 1.78 -1.76 -7.98
C LEU A 244 0.48 -1.92 -7.18
N TYR A 245 -0.50 -2.64 -7.74
CA TYR A 245 -1.84 -2.75 -7.20
C TYR A 245 -2.15 -4.19 -6.82
N SER A 246 -2.66 -4.38 -5.60
CA SER A 246 -3.22 -5.66 -5.15
C SER A 246 -4.74 -5.58 -5.19
N GLU A 247 -5.37 -6.56 -5.84
CA GLU A 247 -6.84 -6.67 -5.83
C GLU A 247 -7.33 -7.11 -4.44
N LEU A 248 -8.30 -6.38 -3.91
CA LEU A 248 -8.98 -6.67 -2.66
C LEU A 248 -10.46 -6.97 -2.94
N LEU A 249 -10.89 -8.15 -2.51
CA LEU A 249 -12.30 -8.51 -2.46
C LEU A 249 -12.85 -8.14 -1.07
N LEU A 250 -13.79 -7.20 -1.04
CA LEU A 250 -14.38 -6.70 0.20
C LEU A 250 -15.55 -7.60 0.63
N SER A 251 -16.00 -7.44 1.89
CA SER A 251 -17.09 -8.25 2.45
C SER A 251 -18.44 -8.06 1.73
N ASP A 252 -18.62 -6.93 1.05
CA ASP A 252 -19.83 -6.64 0.24
C ASP A 252 -19.74 -7.18 -1.20
N GLY A 253 -18.67 -7.91 -1.53
CA GLY A 253 -18.41 -8.43 -2.87
C GLY A 253 -17.86 -7.40 -3.85
N SER A 254 -17.69 -6.14 -3.43
CA SER A 254 -17.06 -5.12 -4.26
C SER A 254 -15.55 -5.32 -4.34
N LYS A 255 -14.96 -4.90 -5.46
CA LYS A 255 -13.52 -4.96 -5.70
C LYS A 255 -12.90 -3.58 -5.56
N LEU A 256 -11.78 -3.52 -4.85
CA LEU A 256 -10.91 -2.35 -4.80
C LEU A 256 -9.46 -2.75 -5.08
N TYR A 257 -8.69 -1.82 -5.65
CA TYR A 257 -7.29 -2.02 -5.95
C TYR A 257 -6.45 -1.19 -5.01
N TYR A 258 -5.68 -1.86 -4.16
CA TYR A 258 -4.85 -1.22 -3.15
C TYR A 258 -3.45 -0.96 -3.69
N GLN A 259 -3.02 0.31 -3.62
CA GLN A 259 -1.67 0.72 -3.98
C GLN A 259 -0.73 0.51 -2.78
N ILE A 260 0.06 -0.56 -2.81
CA ILE A 260 0.84 -1.04 -1.66
C ILE A 260 1.81 0.02 -1.11
N TYR A 261 2.49 0.77 -1.98
CA TYR A 261 3.49 1.77 -1.56
C TYR A 261 2.88 3.12 -1.19
N GLY A 262 1.76 3.47 -1.84
CA GLY A 262 1.06 4.74 -1.68
C GLY A 262 0.10 4.74 -0.50
N GLY A 263 -0.41 3.59 -0.09
CA GLY A 263 -1.37 3.48 1.01
C GLY A 263 -2.73 4.08 0.69
N PHE A 264 -3.25 3.87 -0.53
CA PHE A 264 -4.57 4.33 -0.97
C PHE A 264 -5.23 3.29 -1.88
N PHE A 265 -6.50 3.47 -2.18
CA PHE A 265 -7.30 2.54 -2.98
C PHE A 265 -7.80 3.22 -4.25
N VAL A 266 -8.02 2.43 -5.29
CA VAL A 266 -8.65 2.87 -6.55
C VAL A 266 -9.77 1.89 -6.89
N SER A 267 -10.89 2.39 -7.39
CA SER A 267 -12.03 1.54 -7.79
C SER A 267 -11.87 0.93 -9.18
N LYS A 268 -11.05 1.56 -10.04
CA LYS A 268 -10.73 1.09 -11.39
C LYS A 268 -9.52 0.16 -11.36
N GLN A 269 -9.61 -0.95 -12.09
CA GLN A 269 -8.47 -1.81 -12.36
C GLN A 269 -7.52 -1.13 -13.34
N PHE A 270 -6.24 -1.11 -13.02
CA PHE A 270 -5.20 -0.80 -13.99
C PHE A 270 -4.63 -2.11 -14.52
N THR A 271 -4.71 -2.29 -15.83
CA THR A 271 -4.00 -3.36 -16.52
C THR A 271 -2.53 -2.98 -16.64
N SER A 272 -1.67 -4.00 -16.62
CA SER A 272 -0.27 -3.80 -16.96
C SER A 272 -0.18 -3.25 -18.38
N LEU A 273 0.52 -2.12 -18.55
CA LEU A 273 0.80 -1.61 -19.88
C LEU A 273 1.72 -2.61 -20.59
N PRO A 274 1.52 -2.81 -21.91
CA PRO A 274 2.51 -3.50 -22.72
C PRO A 274 3.87 -2.83 -22.48
N LEU A 275 4.90 -3.66 -22.24
CA LEU A 275 6.26 -3.16 -22.11
C LEU A 275 6.57 -2.31 -23.34
N ALA A 276 6.92 -1.04 -23.12
CA ALA A 276 7.39 -0.18 -24.19
C ALA A 276 8.63 -0.82 -24.82
N ARG A 277 8.85 -0.56 -26.11
CA ARG A 277 10.04 -1.07 -26.78
C ARG A 277 11.31 -0.57 -26.11
N GLY A 278 12.31 -1.43 -26.09
CA GLY A 278 13.61 -1.17 -25.49
C GLY A 278 13.70 -1.60 -24.03
N GLY A 279 14.72 -1.10 -23.33
CA GLY A 279 15.01 -1.49 -21.95
C GLY A 279 16.28 -0.81 -21.43
N ILE A 280 16.70 -1.19 -20.22
CA ILE A 280 17.91 -0.68 -19.57
C ILE A 280 19.01 -1.75 -19.67
N LEU A 281 20.07 -1.47 -20.43
CA LEU A 281 21.28 -2.27 -20.47
C LEU A 281 22.30 -1.70 -19.47
N ALA A 282 22.48 -2.38 -18.33
CA ALA A 282 23.23 -1.88 -17.18
C ALA A 282 24.42 -2.79 -16.78
N ASP A 283 25.12 -3.32 -17.77
CA ASP A 283 26.32 -4.14 -17.56
C ASP A 283 27.49 -3.34 -16.99
N GLU A 284 28.43 -4.03 -16.33
CA GLU A 284 29.66 -3.44 -15.82
C GLU A 284 30.48 -2.73 -16.94
N MET A 285 31.29 -1.76 -16.54
CA MET A 285 32.16 -1.05 -17.49
C MET A 285 33.18 -2.00 -18.10
N GLY A 286 33.49 -1.82 -19.39
CA GLY A 286 34.44 -2.67 -20.11
C GLY A 286 33.86 -3.96 -20.71
N LEU A 287 32.58 -4.30 -20.46
CA LEU A 287 31.96 -5.50 -21.04
C LEU A 287 31.59 -5.37 -22.53
N GLY A 288 31.63 -4.17 -23.10
CA GLY A 288 31.44 -3.95 -24.53
C GLY A 288 30.03 -3.56 -24.95
N LYS A 289 29.26 -2.91 -24.08
CA LYS A 289 27.92 -2.33 -24.34
C LYS A 289 27.79 -1.59 -25.67
N THR A 290 28.84 -0.88 -26.11
CA THR A 290 28.84 -0.21 -27.42
C THR A 290 28.75 -1.20 -28.58
N VAL A 291 29.51 -2.29 -28.52
CA VAL A 291 29.48 -3.35 -29.56
C VAL A 291 28.10 -4.02 -29.58
N GLU A 292 27.54 -4.28 -28.39
CA GLU A 292 26.20 -4.88 -28.23
C GLU A 292 25.10 -3.99 -28.84
N VAL A 293 25.10 -2.69 -28.53
CA VAL A 293 24.12 -1.74 -29.08
C VAL A 293 24.27 -1.63 -30.60
N LEU A 294 25.50 -1.59 -31.13
CA LEU A 294 25.73 -1.57 -32.57
C LEU A 294 25.26 -2.84 -33.25
N ALA A 295 25.47 -4.00 -32.63
CA ALA A 295 24.93 -5.27 -33.12
C ALA A 295 23.39 -5.21 -33.19
N CYS A 296 22.73 -4.74 -32.12
CA CYS A 296 21.27 -4.58 -32.09
C CYS A 296 20.77 -3.68 -33.23
N ILE A 297 21.40 -2.52 -33.46
CA ILE A 297 21.05 -1.59 -34.55
C ILE A 297 21.16 -2.26 -35.93
N LEU A 298 22.24 -3.00 -36.17
CA LEU A 298 22.48 -3.67 -37.45
C LEU A 298 21.48 -4.82 -37.69
N LEU A 299 21.04 -5.50 -36.63
CA LEU A 299 20.14 -6.65 -36.71
C LEU A 299 18.66 -6.26 -36.69
N HIS A 300 18.33 -5.08 -36.18
CA HIS A 300 16.97 -4.53 -36.15
C HIS A 300 16.88 -3.17 -36.88
N PRO A 301 17.20 -3.12 -38.20
CA PRO A 301 17.15 -1.87 -38.94
C PRO A 301 15.72 -1.35 -39.07
N ARG A 302 15.56 -0.02 -39.07
CA ARG A 302 14.26 0.62 -39.29
C ARG A 302 13.80 0.38 -40.74
N MET A 303 12.66 -0.29 -40.89
CA MET A 303 12.08 -0.68 -42.18
C MET A 303 11.87 0.48 -43.17
N GLU A 304 11.66 1.70 -42.70
CA GLU A 304 11.40 2.90 -43.52
C GLU A 304 12.65 3.46 -44.22
N CYS A 305 13.86 3.02 -43.85
CA CYS A 305 15.13 3.55 -44.38
C CYS A 305 15.83 2.64 -45.41
N ILE A 306 15.23 1.51 -45.81
CA ILE A 306 15.87 0.51 -46.69
C ILE A 306 15.91 0.96 -48.17
N SER A 307 15.33 2.12 -48.51
CA SER A 307 15.35 2.70 -49.86
C SER A 307 16.72 3.28 -50.26
N GLN A 308 17.69 3.39 -49.35
CA GLN A 308 19.07 3.77 -49.66
C GLN A 308 20.04 2.65 -49.24
N LYS A 309 20.37 1.75 -50.17
CA LYS A 309 21.36 0.68 -49.97
C LYS A 309 22.79 1.23 -50.00
N GLU A 310 23.20 1.97 -48.99
CA GLU A 310 24.63 2.13 -48.68
C GLU A 310 24.99 1.15 -47.55
N GLN A 311 25.90 0.22 -47.82
CA GLN A 311 26.42 -0.69 -46.80
C GLN A 311 27.30 0.10 -45.83
N VAL A 312 26.74 0.46 -44.68
CA VAL A 312 27.52 1.00 -43.57
C VAL A 312 28.26 -0.16 -42.90
N ILE A 313 29.59 -0.17 -43.02
CA ILE A 313 30.47 -1.10 -42.31
C ILE A 313 30.90 -0.44 -41.00
N VAL A 314 30.66 -1.11 -39.87
CA VAL A 314 31.02 -0.60 -38.55
C VAL A 314 32.39 -1.16 -38.16
N ILE A 315 33.41 -0.31 -38.26
CA ILE A 315 34.78 -0.63 -37.85
C ILE A 315 35.04 0.02 -36.50
N LEU A 316 34.99 -0.77 -35.43
CA LEU A 316 35.54 -0.36 -34.14
C LEU A 316 37.03 -0.71 -34.14
N LYS A 317 37.89 0.30 -34.31
CA LYS A 317 39.30 0.16 -33.96
C LYS A 317 39.40 0.21 -32.45
N LEU A 318 39.61 -0.94 -31.83
CA LEU A 318 39.97 -1.05 -30.41
C LEU A 318 41.42 -0.66 -30.20
#